data_AF-X0VDR3-F1
#
_entry.id   AF-X0VDR3-F1
#
_cell.length_a   1.000
_cell.length_b   1.000
_cell.length_c   1.000
_cell.angle_alpha   90.00
_cell.angle_beta   90.00
_cell.angle_gamma   90.00
#
_symmetry.space_group_name_H-M   'P 1'
#
loop_
_entity.id
_entity.type
_entity.pdbx_description
1 polymer ?
#
loop_
_entity_poly.entity_id
_entity_poly.type
_entity_poly.pdbx_seq_one_letter_code
_entity_poly.pdbx_strand_id
1 'polypeptide(L)' 'DDSIEKIKQREQSERKRYKELYNVDYYDKKLYDLVIDTTNLSIKEVVEKIIKAVK' A
#
# COMPACT_ATOMS: atom_id res chain seq x y z
N ASP A 1 -21.30 3.67 -10.31
CA ASP A 1 -20.45 4.87 -10.26
C ASP A 1 -20.29 5.48 -8.87
N ASP A 2 -21.35 5.73 -8.08
CA ASP A 2 -21.22 6.36 -6.75
C ASP A 2 -20.31 5.67 -5.72
N SER A 3 -20.29 4.33 -5.68
CA SER A 3 -19.55 3.59 -4.64
C SER A 3 -18.03 3.76 -4.78
N ILE A 4 -17.52 3.79 -6.01
CA ILE A 4 -16.08 3.94 -6.28
C ILE A 4 -15.63 5.34 -5.90
N GLU A 5 -16.46 6.35 -6.18
CA GLU A 5 -16.16 7.74 -5.86
C GLU A 5 -16.14 7.99 -4.35
N LYS A 6 -17.09 7.42 -3.61
CA LYS A 6 -17.09 7.48 -2.13
C LYS A 6 -15.85 6.84 -1.52
N ILE A 7 -15.38 5.71 -2.08
CA ILE A 7 -14.14 5.06 -1.62
C ILE A 7 -12.94 5.96 -1.88
N LYS A 8 -12.82 6.55 -3.08
CA LYS A 8 -11.72 7.46 -3.42
C LYS A 8 -11.69 8.71 -2.54
N GLN A 9 -12.85 9.33 -2.30
CA GLN A 9 -12.95 10.50 -1.42
C GLN A 9 -12.53 10.16 0.01
N ARG A 10 -12.94 8.98 0.50
CA ARG A 10 -12.51 8.49 1.81
C ARG A 10 -11.00 8.30 1.86
N GLU A 11 -10.40 7.61 0.89
CA GLU A 11 -8.94 7.41 0.85
C GLU A 11 -8.16 8.73 0.83
N GLN A 12 -8.62 9.73 0.06
CA GLN A 12 -7.99 11.05 0.02
C GLN A 12 -8.07 11.77 1.38
N SER A 13 -9.22 11.68 2.04
CA SER A 13 -9.42 12.24 3.39
C SER A 13 -8.51 11.57 4.42
N GLU A 14 -8.40 10.24 4.38
CA GLU A 14 -7.49 9.47 5.22
C GLU A 14 -6.04 9.88 5.01
N ARG A 15 -5.58 9.92 3.75
CA ARG A 15 -4.21 10.32 3.41
C ARG A 15 -3.87 11.72 3.93
N LYS A 16 -4.79 12.68 3.77
CA LYS A 16 -4.62 14.03 4.31
C LYS A 16 -4.50 14.02 5.83
N ARG A 17 -5.37 13.30 6.53
CA ARG A 17 -5.36 13.19 7.99
C ARG A 17 -4.06 12.57 8.53
N TYR A 18 -3.55 11.51 7.88
CA TYR A 18 -2.29 10.89 8.27
C TYR A 18 -1.10 11.84 8.10
N LYS A 19 -1.09 12.60 7.01
CA LYS A 19 -0.07 13.62 6.78
C LYS A 19 -0.13 14.74 7.82
N GLU A 20 -1.33 15.18 8.22
CA GLU A 20 -1.49 16.24 9.22
C GLU A 20 -1.13 15.78 10.65
N LEU A 21 -1.53 14.57 11.05
CA LEU A 21 -1.32 14.07 12.40
C LEU A 21 0.08 13.50 12.64
N TYR A 22 0.66 12.87 11.61
CA TYR A 22 1.91 12.10 11.76
C TYR A 22 3.01 12.54 10.81
N ASN A 23 2.77 13.52 9.92
CA ASN A 23 3.70 13.91 8.85
C ASN A 23 4.15 12.73 7.99
N VAL A 24 3.29 11.73 7.84
CA VAL A 24 3.54 10.49 7.10
C VAL A 24 2.55 10.37 5.96
N ASP A 25 3.05 10.05 4.78
CA ASP A 25 2.26 9.64 3.63
C ASP A 25 2.38 8.13 3.46
N TYR A 26 1.39 7.36 3.91
CA TYR A 26 1.42 5.90 3.85
C TYR A 26 1.36 5.33 2.43
N TYR A 27 1.15 6.15 1.40
CA TYR A 27 1.35 5.74 0.00
C TYR A 27 2.80 5.86 -0.46
N ASP A 28 3.68 6.51 0.32
CA ASP A 28 5.09 6.62 -0.03
C ASP A 28 5.77 5.26 0.17
N LYS A 29 6.07 4.60 -0.95
CA LYS A 29 6.75 3.30 -0.97
C LYS A 29 8.15 3.35 -0.33
N LYS A 30 8.76 4.53 -0.18
CA LYS A 30 10.05 4.71 0.50
C LYS A 30 10.00 4.38 1.99
N LEU A 31 8.80 4.39 2.59
CA LEU A 31 8.60 4.06 4.00
C LEU A 31 8.60 2.55 4.27
N TYR A 32 8.71 1.73 3.22
CA TYR A 32 8.64 0.28 3.30
C TYR A 32 9.92 -0.35 2.75
N ASP A 33 10.47 -1.31 3.47
CA ASP A 33 11.65 -2.07 3.01
C ASP A 33 11.31 -3.04 1.87
N LEU A 34 10.04 -3.45 1.77
CA LEU A 34 9.57 -4.40 0.77
C LEU A 34 8.14 -4.10 0.33
N VAL A 35 7.96 -3.92 -0.98
CA VAL A 35 6.64 -3.81 -1.62
C VAL A 35 6.57 -4.82 -2.75
N ILE A 36 5.61 -5.76 -2.67
CA ILE A 36 5.42 -6.81 -3.69
C ILE A 36 4.09 -6.57 -4.40
N ASP A 37 4.15 -6.44 -5.72
CA ASP A 37 2.96 -6.46 -6.58
C ASP A 37 2.52 -7.92 -6.80
N THR A 38 1.35 -8.27 -6.29
CA THR A 38 0.78 -9.63 -6.34
C THR A 38 -0.24 -9.82 -7.45
N THR A 39 -0.49 -8.84 -8.33
CA THR A 39 -1.58 -8.89 -9.32
C THR A 39 -1.53 -10.13 -10.20
N ASN A 40 -0.33 -10.62 -10.55
CA ASN A 40 -0.13 -11.77 -11.43
C ASN A 40 0.73 -12.88 -10.79
N LEU A 41 0.86 -12.90 -9.46
CA LEU A 41 1.70 -13.88 -8.77
C LEU A 41 0.84 -14.95 -8.11
N SER A 42 1.31 -16.20 -8.20
CA SER A 42 0.83 -17.27 -7.34
C SER A 42 1.30 -17.07 -5.90
N ILE A 43 0.61 -17.70 -4.95
CA ILE A 43 0.97 -17.66 -3.53
C ILE A 43 2.43 -18.10 -3.32
N LYS A 44 2.87 -19.13 -4.05
CA LYS A 44 4.23 -19.65 -3.96
C LYS A 44 5.26 -18.59 -4.37
N GLU A 45 5.03 -17.88 -5.47
CA GLU A 45 5.93 -16.82 -5.95
C GLU A 45 5.99 -15.62 -5.01
N VAL A 46 4.86 -15.27 -4.37
CA VAL A 46 4.84 -14.22 -3.34
C VAL A 46 5.69 -14.63 -2.14
N VAL A 47 5.52 -15.86 -1.65
CA VAL A 47 6.30 -16.40 -0.51
C VAL A 47 7.79 -16.42 -0.84
N GLU A 48 8.18 -16.85 -2.04
CA GLU A 48 9.58 -16.84 -2.48
C GLU A 48 10.17 -15.42 -2.49
N LYS A 49 9.42 -14.42 -2.94
CA LYS A 49 9.85 -13.00 -2.90
C LYS A 49 10.05 -12.49 -1.47
N ILE A 50 9.16 -12.85 -0.54
CA ILE A 50 9.29 -12.49 0.88
C ILE A 50 10.56 -13.11 1.46
N ILE A 51 10.76 -14.42 1.26
CA ILE A 51 11.95 -15.14 1.78
C ILE A 51 13.24 -14.52 1.23
N LYS A 52 13.26 -14.12 -0.04
CA LYS A 52 14.43 -13.49 -0.67
C LYS A 52 14.74 -12.10 -0.10
N ALA A 53 13.74 -11.35 0.32
CA ALA A 53 13.92 -10.00 0.84
C ALA A 53 14.43 -9.95 2.30
N VAL A 54 14.23 -11.03 3.06
CA VAL A 54 14.67 -11.15 4.46
C VAL A 54 16.08 -11.75 4.58
N LYS A 55 16.59 -12.36 3.50
CA LYS A 55 17.95 -12.91 3.42
C LYS A 55 18.97 -11.85 3.06
#